data_AF-A0A1E3KXA3-F1
#
_entry.id   AF-A0A1E3KXA3-F1
#
_cell.length_a   1.000
_cell.length_b   1.000
_cell.length_c   1.000
_cell.angle_alpha   90.00
_cell.angle_beta   90.00
_cell.angle_gamma   90.00
#
_symmetry.space_group_name_H-M   'P 1'
#
loop_
_entity.id
_entity.type
_entity.pdbx_description
1 polymer ?
#
loop_
_entity_poly.entity_id
_entity_poly.type
_entity_poly.pdbx_seq_one_letter_code
_entity_poly.pdbx_strand_id
1 'polypeptide(L)'
;MNLNDLKLQIELIPESTMHLNLRNQFTSYQWRQFSQDIQRRDQYTCCICERVKGDTIDKLHCHELWTFDNQTQVQSLTGFQSLCFQCHMIKHIGFATMKDWVEKYQLIEHFCTVNQVSRKQYAQHFHEAVQLWIARNQIKWHVDLGDYIS
;
A
#
# COMPACT_ATOMS: atom_id res chain seq x y z
N MET A 1 -12.37 -15.14 12.38
CA MET A 1 -12.07 -13.79 11.87
C MET A 1 -12.28 -13.83 10.37
N ASN A 2 -13.11 -12.96 9.81
CA ASN A 2 -13.25 -12.83 8.36
C ASN A 2 -11.95 -12.19 7.85
N LEU A 3 -11.32 -12.76 6.82
CA LEU A 3 -10.07 -12.20 6.26
C LEU A 3 -10.29 -10.83 5.60
N ASN A 4 -11.55 -10.43 5.37
CA ASN A 4 -11.88 -9.10 4.87
C ASN A 4 -11.71 -7.98 5.91
N ASP A 5 -11.59 -8.29 7.21
CA ASP A 5 -11.50 -7.30 8.30
C ASP A 5 -10.06 -7.02 8.75
N LEU A 6 -9.06 -7.43 7.96
CA LEU A 6 -7.65 -7.23 8.28
C LEU A 6 -7.29 -5.74 8.24
N LYS A 7 -6.58 -5.27 9.29
CA LYS A 7 -6.05 -3.89 9.37
C LYS A 7 -4.99 -3.63 8.29
N LEU A 8 -4.05 -4.55 8.15
CA LEU A 8 -3.00 -4.51 7.14
C LEU A 8 -3.31 -5.52 6.04
N GLN A 9 -3.56 -5.04 4.84
CA GLN A 9 -3.84 -5.87 3.68
C GLN A 9 -2.76 -5.70 2.62
N ILE A 10 -2.49 -6.77 1.87
CA ILE A 10 -1.71 -6.72 0.62
C ILE A 10 -2.54 -6.05 -0.47
N GLU A 11 -1.95 -5.10 -1.18
CA GLU A 11 -2.60 -4.26 -2.22
C GLU A 11 -1.73 -4.25 -3.48
N LEU A 12 -1.83 -5.31 -4.29
CA LEU A 12 -1.09 -5.38 -5.55
C LEU A 12 -1.80 -4.55 -6.63
N ILE A 13 -1.07 -3.60 -7.19
CA ILE A 13 -1.53 -2.75 -8.30
C ILE A 13 -1.34 -3.50 -9.63
N PRO A 14 -2.27 -3.41 -10.59
CA PRO A 14 -2.13 -4.04 -11.90
C PRO A 14 -0.85 -3.58 -12.63
N GLU A 15 -0.22 -4.48 -13.39
CA GLU A 15 1.03 -4.19 -14.10
C GLU A 15 0.85 -3.06 -15.12
N SER A 16 -0.32 -3.00 -15.75
CA SER A 16 -0.66 -1.97 -16.74
C SER A 16 -0.73 -0.55 -16.17
N THR A 17 -0.91 -0.41 -14.86
CA THR A 17 -1.10 0.91 -14.20
C THR A 17 -0.12 1.17 -13.07
N MET A 18 0.74 0.22 -12.67
CA MET A 18 1.67 0.38 -11.55
C MET A 18 2.67 1.54 -11.69
N HIS A 19 2.87 2.04 -12.92
CA HIS A 19 3.72 3.20 -13.22
C HIS A 19 2.95 4.54 -13.25
N LEU A 20 1.62 4.50 -13.19
CA LEU A 20 0.73 5.66 -13.21
C LEU A 20 0.41 6.13 -11.78
N ASN A 21 1.44 6.61 -11.08
CA ASN A 21 1.33 7.18 -9.74
C ASN A 21 1.41 8.71 -9.77
N LEU A 22 0.89 9.37 -8.72
CA LEU A 22 0.88 10.83 -8.62
C LEU A 22 2.30 11.40 -8.51
N ARG A 23 3.22 10.65 -7.91
CA ARG A 23 4.62 11.07 -7.81
C ARG A 23 5.25 11.39 -9.16
N ASN A 24 4.86 10.67 -10.23
CA ASN A 24 5.36 10.91 -11.58
C ASN A 24 4.81 12.20 -12.22
N GLN A 25 3.74 12.78 -11.67
CA GLN A 25 3.18 14.06 -12.11
C GLN A 25 3.86 15.25 -11.41
N PHE A 26 4.58 15.00 -10.32
CA PHE A 26 5.15 16.03 -9.45
C PHE A 26 6.66 16.11 -9.65
N THR A 27 7.21 17.31 -9.54
CA THR A 27 8.66 17.44 -9.30
C THR A 27 9.03 16.79 -7.97
N SER A 28 10.31 16.41 -7.82
CA SER A 28 10.79 15.82 -6.56
C SER A 28 10.58 16.75 -5.35
N TYR A 29 10.60 18.07 -5.56
CA TYR A 29 10.31 19.06 -4.52
C TYR A 29 8.82 19.08 -4.16
N GLN A 30 7.92 19.15 -5.14
CA GLN A 30 6.47 19.11 -4.92
C GLN A 30 6.07 17.82 -4.22
N TRP A 31 6.58 16.67 -4.67
CA TRP A 31 6.33 15.39 -4.03
C TRP A 31 6.79 15.35 -2.58
N ARG A 32 7.96 15.92 -2.28
CA ARG A 32 8.47 16.02 -0.91
C ARG A 32 7.56 16.88 -0.03
N GLN A 33 7.12 18.04 -0.51
CA GLN A 33 6.20 18.92 0.24
C GLN A 33 4.87 18.21 0.49
N PHE A 34 4.26 17.65 -0.57
CA PHE A 34 3.01 16.90 -0.46
C PHE A 34 3.11 15.73 0.53
N SER A 35 4.18 14.93 0.44
CA SER A 35 4.42 13.82 1.37
C SER A 35 4.58 14.29 2.83
N GLN A 36 5.15 15.48 3.05
CA GLN A 36 5.26 16.08 4.38
C GLN A 36 3.90 16.55 4.90
N ASP A 37 3.02 17.05 4.03
CA ASP A 37 1.66 17.46 4.38
C ASP A 37 0.82 16.26 4.81
N ILE A 38 0.90 15.15 4.07
CA ILE A 38 0.26 13.88 4.45
C ILE A 38 0.81 13.38 5.79
N GLN A 39 2.13 13.39 6.01
CA GLN A 39 2.73 13.02 7.30
C GLN A 39 2.26 13.92 8.45
N ARG A 40 2.10 15.23 8.23
CA ARG A 40 1.57 16.17 9.24
C ARG A 40 0.12 15.89 9.57
N ARG A 41 -0.72 15.70 8.54
CA ARG A 41 -2.14 15.35 8.67
C ARG A 41 -2.31 14.08 9.50
N ASP A 42 -1.46 13.08 9.26
CA ASP A 42 -1.48 11.80 9.95
C ASP A 42 -0.68 11.82 11.28
N GLN A 43 -0.38 13.01 11.79
CA GLN A 43 0.30 13.22 13.08
C GLN A 43 1.61 12.42 13.20
N TYR A 44 2.35 12.31 12.11
CA TYR A 44 3.60 11.57 12.02
C TYR A 44 3.50 10.12 12.51
N THR A 45 2.33 9.50 12.32
CA THR A 45 2.01 8.15 12.81
C THR A 45 1.61 7.24 11.65
N CYS A 46 2.03 5.98 11.69
CA CYS A 46 1.58 4.98 10.72
C CYS A 46 0.06 4.74 10.87
N CYS A 47 -0.72 4.99 9.82
CA CYS A 47 -2.18 4.86 9.84
C CYS A 47 -2.69 3.42 10.05
N ILE A 48 -1.80 2.41 10.01
CA ILE A 48 -2.15 1.00 10.13
C ILE A 48 -1.68 0.38 11.46
N CYS A 49 -0.38 0.54 11.78
CA CYS A 49 0.22 -0.11 12.96
C CYS A 49 0.60 0.86 14.07
N GLU A 50 0.20 2.13 13.95
CA GLU A 50 0.30 3.16 15.00
C GLU A 50 1.73 3.50 15.46
N ARG A 51 2.76 2.99 14.76
CA ARG A 51 4.15 3.36 15.00
C ARG A 51 4.39 4.83 14.66
N VAL A 52 4.97 5.58 15.59
CA VAL A 52 5.21 7.02 15.51
C VAL A 52 6.65 7.32 15.05
N LYS A 53 6.78 8.24 14.09
CA LYS A 53 8.06 8.73 13.57
C LYS A 53 8.79 9.60 14.60
N GLY A 54 10.07 9.32 14.81
CA GLY A 54 10.90 9.99 15.82
C GLY A 54 10.80 9.35 17.21
N ASP A 55 10.01 8.29 17.35
CA ASP A 55 9.87 7.49 18.57
C ASP A 55 10.16 6.02 18.26
N THR A 56 9.22 5.34 17.60
CA THR A 56 9.33 3.89 17.31
C THR A 56 9.90 3.57 15.92
N ILE A 57 9.96 4.54 15.02
CA ILE A 57 10.49 4.43 13.65
C ILE A 57 11.15 5.73 13.20
N ASP A 58 12.08 5.66 12.25
CA ASP A 58 12.80 6.85 11.75
C ASP A 58 12.05 7.61 10.65
N LYS A 59 11.24 6.90 9.87
CA LYS A 59 10.63 7.43 8.64
C LYS A 59 9.24 6.89 8.37
N LEU A 60 8.46 7.70 7.65
CA LEU A 60 7.18 7.35 7.06
C LEU A 60 7.24 7.51 5.55
N HIS A 61 6.43 6.70 4.88
CA HIS A 61 6.21 6.70 3.45
C HIS A 61 4.79 7.19 3.16
N CYS A 62 4.63 8.01 2.12
CA CYS A 62 3.31 8.39 1.62
C CYS A 62 2.81 7.28 0.69
N HIS A 63 1.72 6.62 1.07
CA HIS A 63 1.09 5.53 0.31
C HIS A 63 -0.19 6.03 -0.36
N GLU A 64 -0.35 5.71 -1.64
CA GLU A 64 -1.56 6.00 -2.41
C GLU A 64 -2.68 5.00 -2.08
N LEU A 65 -3.91 5.51 -1.96
CA LEU A 65 -5.11 4.71 -1.77
C LEU A 65 -5.87 4.59 -3.09
N TRP A 66 -6.14 3.36 -3.51
CA TRP A 66 -6.75 3.07 -4.81
C TRP A 66 -8.04 2.28 -4.66
N THR A 67 -9.07 2.66 -5.42
CA THR A 67 -10.28 1.87 -5.62
C THR A 67 -10.36 1.35 -7.04
N PHE A 68 -10.99 0.19 -7.22
CA PHE A 68 -11.11 -0.49 -8.50
C PHE A 68 -12.58 -0.84 -8.75
N ASP A 69 -13.16 -0.24 -9.77
CA ASP A 69 -14.49 -0.59 -10.25
C ASP A 69 -14.37 -1.47 -11.50
N ASN A 70 -14.62 -2.77 -11.34
CA ASN A 70 -14.55 -3.74 -12.42
C ASN A 70 -15.64 -3.55 -13.49
N GLN A 71 -16.78 -2.93 -13.15
CA GLN A 71 -17.90 -2.74 -14.08
C GLN A 71 -17.60 -1.60 -15.04
N THR A 72 -17.11 -0.48 -14.52
CA THR A 72 -16.74 0.70 -15.32
C THR A 72 -15.29 0.67 -15.79
N GLN A 73 -14.50 -0.29 -15.29
CA GLN A 73 -13.07 -0.45 -15.58
C GLN A 73 -12.24 0.78 -15.15
N VAL A 74 -12.65 1.43 -14.06
CA VAL A 74 -11.98 2.63 -13.52
C VAL A 74 -11.14 2.28 -12.29
N GLN A 75 -9.88 2.71 -12.30
CA GLN A 75 -8.99 2.72 -11.14
C GLN A 75 -8.86 4.17 -10.66
N SER A 76 -9.39 4.47 -9.47
CA SER A 76 -9.41 5.84 -8.93
C SER A 76 -8.45 6.00 -7.77
N LEU A 77 -7.64 7.06 -7.81
CA LEU A 77 -6.83 7.52 -6.68
C LEU A 77 -7.75 8.25 -5.70
N THR A 78 -8.02 7.64 -4.55
CA THR A 78 -8.99 8.17 -3.59
C THR A 78 -8.36 8.90 -2.41
N GLY A 79 -7.05 8.76 -2.23
CA GLY A 79 -6.36 9.42 -1.14
C GLY A 79 -4.93 8.97 -0.92
N PHE A 80 -4.41 9.38 0.22
CA PHE A 80 -3.06 9.09 0.67
C PHE A 80 -3.07 8.79 2.15
N GLN A 81 -2.08 8.04 2.63
CA GLN A 81 -1.86 7.81 4.05
C GLN A 81 -0.37 7.62 4.37
N SER A 82 0.00 7.92 5.60
CA SER A 82 1.36 7.74 6.11
C SER A 82 1.54 6.32 6.64
N LEU A 83 2.49 5.58 6.07
CA LEU A 83 2.81 4.21 6.47
C LEU A 83 4.26 4.08 6.93
N CYS A 84 4.50 3.26 7.95
CA CYS A 84 5.85 2.82 8.27
C CYS A 84 6.40 1.94 7.15
N PHE A 85 7.72 1.76 7.09
CA PHE A 85 8.38 0.95 6.05
C PHE A 85 7.76 -0.45 5.94
N GLN A 86 7.57 -1.18 7.05
CA GLN A 86 7.06 -2.55 7.00
C GLN A 86 5.62 -2.61 6.46
N CYS A 87 4.71 -1.76 6.94
CA CYS A 87 3.35 -1.66 6.42
C CYS A 87 3.33 -1.31 4.93
N HIS A 88 4.13 -0.32 4.52
CA HIS A 88 4.25 0.09 3.13
C HIS A 88 4.77 -1.05 2.23
N MET A 89 5.80 -1.78 2.67
CA MET A 89 6.34 -2.90 1.91
C MET A 89 5.36 -4.06 1.79
N ILE A 90 4.53 -4.31 2.80
CA ILE A 90 3.52 -5.37 2.79
C ILE A 90 2.39 -5.08 1.79
N LYS A 91 1.98 -3.81 1.67
CA LYS A 91 1.04 -3.38 0.62
C LYS A 91 1.54 -3.82 -0.76
N HIS A 92 2.85 -3.65 -1.00
CA HIS A 92 3.52 -3.93 -2.28
C HIS A 92 4.35 -5.22 -2.31
N ILE A 93 4.07 -6.20 -1.44
CA ILE A 93 5.00 -7.32 -1.16
C ILE A 93 5.41 -8.15 -2.39
N GLY A 94 4.60 -8.15 -3.45
CA GLY A 94 4.92 -8.80 -4.74
C GLY A 94 5.87 -8.02 -5.66
N PHE A 95 5.99 -6.70 -5.48
CA PHE A 95 6.87 -5.82 -6.27
C PHE A 95 8.10 -5.34 -5.49
N ALA A 96 8.11 -5.58 -4.19
CA ALA A 96 9.23 -5.35 -3.31
C ALA A 96 10.44 -6.19 -3.74
N THR A 97 11.50 -5.55 -4.22
CA THR A 97 12.80 -6.18 -4.46
C THR A 97 13.50 -6.48 -3.12
N MET A 98 13.04 -7.53 -2.43
CA MET A 98 13.68 -8.03 -1.22
C MET A 98 14.86 -8.91 -1.60
N LYS A 99 16.03 -8.62 -1.02
CA LYS A 99 17.29 -9.27 -1.40
C LYS A 99 17.48 -10.62 -0.70
N ASP A 100 16.85 -10.80 0.46
CA ASP A 100 17.00 -12.02 1.25
C ASP A 100 15.68 -12.53 1.88
N TRP A 101 15.74 -13.76 2.40
CA TRP A 101 14.61 -14.43 3.08
C TRP A 101 14.31 -13.84 4.46
N VAL A 102 15.28 -13.18 5.09
CA VAL A 102 15.12 -12.61 6.44
C VAL A 102 14.21 -11.40 6.39
N GLU A 103 14.41 -10.51 5.41
CA GLU A 103 13.54 -9.36 5.11
C GLU A 103 12.09 -9.81 4.89
N LYS A 104 11.88 -10.86 4.08
CA LYS A 104 10.55 -11.44 3.83
C LYS A 104 9.90 -11.95 5.11
N TYR A 105 10.63 -12.72 5.90
CA TYR A 105 10.12 -13.28 7.15
C TYR A 105 9.70 -12.18 8.14
N GLN A 106 10.51 -11.12 8.29
CA GLN A 106 10.18 -10.00 9.19
C GLN A 106 8.89 -9.27 8.80
N LEU A 107 8.57 -9.18 7.51
CA LEU A 107 7.32 -8.59 7.03
C LEU A 107 6.12 -9.50 7.29
N ILE A 108 6.28 -10.82 7.13
CA ILE A 108 5.24 -11.79 7.49
C ILE A 108 4.92 -11.71 8.98
N GLU A 109 5.94 -11.64 9.84
CA GLU A 109 5.74 -11.46 11.29
C GLU A 109 5.05 -10.14 11.63
N HIS A 110 5.43 -9.05 10.94
CA HIS A 110 4.76 -7.77 11.12
C HIS A 110 3.29 -7.83 10.72
N PHE A 111 2.96 -8.43 9.57
CA PHE A 111 1.58 -8.65 9.15
C PHE A 111 0.79 -9.45 10.17
N CYS A 112 1.34 -10.58 10.63
CA CYS A 112 0.71 -11.45 11.61
C CYS A 112 0.44 -10.71 12.93
N THR A 113 1.40 -9.91 13.39
CA THR A 113 1.29 -9.12 14.63
C THR A 113 0.23 -8.04 14.52
N VAL A 114 0.27 -7.23 13.46
CA VAL A 114 -0.68 -6.11 13.26
C VAL A 114 -2.12 -6.61 13.13
N ASN A 115 -2.31 -7.73 12.44
CA ASN A 115 -3.62 -8.30 12.20
C ASN A 115 -4.08 -9.31 13.26
N GLN A 116 -3.20 -9.72 14.18
CA GLN A 116 -3.45 -10.81 15.13
C GLN A 116 -3.86 -12.12 14.45
N VAL A 117 -3.13 -12.50 13.40
CA VAL A 117 -3.39 -13.72 12.61
C VAL A 117 -2.19 -14.63 12.56
N SER A 118 -2.44 -15.90 12.26
CA SER A 118 -1.39 -16.89 12.02
C SER A 118 -0.72 -16.74 10.66
N ARG A 119 0.49 -17.30 10.50
CA ARG A 119 1.17 -17.38 9.19
C ARG A 119 0.36 -18.13 8.14
N LYS A 120 -0.46 -19.11 8.55
CA LYS A 120 -1.36 -19.84 7.65
C LYS A 120 -2.40 -18.88 7.06
N GLN A 121 -2.98 -18.01 7.88
CA GLN A 121 -3.93 -16.99 7.44
C GLN A 121 -3.25 -15.92 6.57
N TYR A 122 -2.01 -15.53 6.89
CA TYR A 122 -1.22 -14.68 5.98
C TYR A 122 -1.04 -15.35 4.62
N ALA A 123 -0.64 -16.63 4.56
CA ALA A 123 -0.44 -17.33 3.30
C ALA A 123 -1.74 -17.43 2.48
N GLN A 124 -2.87 -17.65 3.16
CA GLN A 124 -4.19 -17.60 2.53
C GLN A 124 -4.50 -16.20 1.95
N HIS A 125 -4.34 -15.14 2.75
CA HIS A 125 -4.55 -13.75 2.30
C HIS A 125 -3.63 -13.37 1.14
N PHE A 126 -2.37 -13.81 1.18
CA PHE A 126 -1.42 -13.61 0.09
C PHE A 126 -1.89 -14.29 -1.20
N HIS A 127 -2.36 -15.54 -1.10
CA HIS A 127 -2.91 -16.25 -2.26
C HIS A 127 -4.13 -15.53 -2.84
N GLU A 128 -5.08 -15.11 -1.99
CA GLU A 128 -6.27 -14.35 -2.38
C GLU A 128 -5.91 -13.02 -3.06
N ALA A 129 -4.94 -12.27 -2.51
CA ALA A 129 -4.45 -11.03 -3.10
C ALA A 129 -3.80 -11.25 -4.47
N VAL A 130 -3.05 -12.35 -4.65
CA VAL A 130 -2.46 -12.72 -5.95
C VAL A 130 -3.54 -13.08 -6.96
N GLN A 131 -4.57 -13.84 -6.57
CA GLN A 131 -5.68 -14.17 -7.49
C GLN A 131 -6.44 -12.91 -7.93
N LEU A 132 -6.72 -11.99 -6.99
CA LEU A 132 -7.34 -10.71 -7.31
C LEU A 132 -6.46 -9.90 -8.28
N TRP A 133 -5.15 -9.87 -8.03
CA TRP A 133 -4.20 -9.18 -8.90
C TRP A 133 -4.17 -9.78 -10.32
N ILE A 134 -4.13 -11.11 -10.45
CA ILE A 134 -4.21 -11.81 -11.75
C ILE A 134 -5.51 -11.42 -12.48
N ALA A 135 -6.64 -11.40 -11.79
CA ALA A 135 -7.91 -11.00 -12.37
C ALA A 135 -7.90 -9.52 -12.82
N ARG A 136 -7.37 -8.61 -12.00
CA ARG A 136 -7.25 -7.20 -12.36
C ARG A 136 -6.30 -6.94 -13.54
N ASN A 137 -5.26 -7.77 -13.71
CA ASN A 137 -4.38 -7.70 -14.87
C ASN A 137 -5.07 -8.06 -16.20
N GLN A 138 -6.25 -8.67 -16.17
CA GLN A 138 -7.06 -8.94 -17.38
C GLN A 138 -7.91 -7.73 -17.81
N ILE A 139 -7.93 -6.65 -17.02
CA ILE A 139 -8.74 -5.46 -17.27
C ILE A 139 -7.86 -4.34 -17.81
N LYS A 140 -8.35 -3.66 -18.85
CA LYS A 140 -7.74 -2.43 -19.35
C LYS A 140 -8.29 -1.24 -18.57
N TRP A 141 -7.59 -0.89 -17.50
CA TRP A 141 -8.01 0.18 -16.60
C TRP A 141 -7.92 1.56 -17.22
N HIS A 142 -8.96 2.37 -17.00
CA HIS A 142 -8.89 3.83 -17.06
C HIS A 142 -8.46 4.36 -15.69
N VAL A 143 -7.33 5.06 -15.63
CA VAL A 143 -6.82 5.62 -14.37
C VAL A 143 -7.34 7.03 -14.19
N ASP A 144 -8.03 7.24 -13.09
CA ASP A 144 -8.53 8.53 -12.62
C ASP A 144 -7.68 8.99 -11.42
N LEU A 145 -6.93 10.07 -11.62
CA LEU A 145 -6.10 10.68 -10.58
C LEU A 145 -6.84 11.76 -9.79
N GLY A 146 -8.12 11.99 -10.06
CA GLY A 146 -8.97 12.96 -9.36
C GLY A 146 -8.41 14.39 -9.36
N ASP A 147 -8.77 15.16 -8.32
CA ASP A 147 -8.37 16.57 -8.15
C ASP A 147 -6.88 16.76 -7.81
N TYR A 148 -6.08 15.68 -7.76
CA TYR A 148 -4.66 15.77 -7.43
C TYR A 148 -3.79 16.27 -8.59
N ILE A 149 -4.35 16.33 -9.81
CA ILE A 149 -3.66 16.74 -11.04
C ILE A 149 -4.26 17.98 -11.71
N SER A 150 -5.23 18.65 -11.06
CA SER A 150 -5.90 19.86 -11.58
C SER A 150 -5.11 21.14 -11.32
#